data_AF-A0A2G6ICF7-F1
#
_entry.id   AF-A0A2G6ICF7-F1
#
_cell.length_a   1.000
_cell.length_b   1.000
_cell.length_c   1.000
_cell.angle_alpha   90.00
_cell.angle_beta   90.00
_cell.angle_gamma   90.00
#
_symmetry.space_group_name_H-M   'P 1'
#
loop_
_entity.id
_entity.type
_entity.pdbx_description
1 polymer ?
#
loop_
_entity_poly.entity_id
_entity_poly.type
_entity_poly.pdbx_seq_one_letter_code
_entity_poly.pdbx_strand_id
1 'polypeptide(L)'
;QKFHSSEYINALANGDICVAFGWSGDMLQARDRAAEAENGVEIAYNAPREGALMWFDQMAIPADAPHPEAAHKFLNFMMDAQNMATASNYVYYANGNKAAQEFLEADVLNDPAIYPTPEAMENLYIKRPYPAKIQRVVTRLWTKVKSGT
;
A
#
# COMPACT_ATOMS: atom_id res chain seq x y z
N GLN A 1 21.59 4.78 -7.07
CA GLN A 1 20.44 4.03 -6.53
C GLN A 1 19.79 4.89 -5.47
N LYS A 2 18.45 4.96 -5.46
CA LYS A 2 17.70 5.80 -4.53
C LYS A 2 16.85 4.91 -3.63
N PHE A 3 17.01 5.06 -2.32
CA PHE A 3 16.25 4.30 -1.31
C PHE A 3 15.25 5.24 -0.65
N HIS A 4 14.02 5.25 -1.15
CA HIS A 4 12.96 6.11 -0.63
C HIS A 4 11.61 5.42 -0.76
N SER A 5 10.70 5.67 0.19
CA SER A 5 9.44 4.92 0.31
C SER A 5 8.20 5.67 -0.16
N SER A 6 8.32 6.87 -0.73
CA SER A 6 7.15 7.63 -1.24
C SER A 6 7.43 8.50 -2.46
N GLU A 7 8.68 8.82 -2.72
CA GLU A 7 9.05 9.74 -3.81
C GLU A 7 8.94 9.06 -5.17
N TYR A 8 9.02 7.73 -5.19
CA TYR A 8 8.86 6.95 -6.40
C TYR A 8 7.49 7.17 -7.07
N ILE A 9 6.47 7.59 -6.32
CA ILE A 9 5.12 7.86 -6.86
C ILE A 9 5.19 8.95 -7.93
N ASN A 10 5.69 10.14 -7.55
CA ASN A 10 5.78 11.27 -8.48
C ASN A 10 6.89 11.05 -9.52
N ALA A 11 8.00 10.42 -9.13
CA ALA A 11 9.07 10.12 -10.07
C ALA A 11 8.63 9.16 -11.18
N LEU A 12 7.78 8.16 -10.86
CA LEU A 12 7.15 7.32 -11.87
C LEU A 12 6.17 8.14 -12.71
N ALA A 13 5.25 8.88 -12.07
CA ALA A 13 4.20 9.63 -12.77
C ALA A 13 4.76 10.65 -13.78
N ASN A 14 5.93 11.23 -13.49
CA ASN A 14 6.62 12.19 -14.35
C ASN A 14 7.56 11.53 -15.39
N GLY A 15 7.81 10.22 -15.30
CA GLY A 15 8.76 9.52 -16.16
C GLY A 15 10.24 9.68 -15.77
N ASP A 16 10.54 10.18 -14.57
CA ASP A 16 11.90 10.36 -14.06
C ASP A 16 12.60 9.02 -13.75
N ILE A 17 11.81 7.99 -13.43
CA ILE A 17 12.28 6.61 -13.24
C ILE A 17 11.38 5.64 -14.01
N CYS A 18 11.95 4.51 -14.45
CA CYS A 18 11.23 3.49 -15.23
C CYS A 18 10.87 2.22 -14.44
N VAL A 19 11.35 2.09 -13.20
CA VAL A 19 11.06 0.94 -12.33
C VAL A 19 11.17 1.34 -10.86
N ALA A 20 10.26 0.84 -10.03
CA ALA A 20 10.32 0.97 -8.59
C ALA A 20 9.80 -0.29 -7.91
N PHE A 21 10.39 -0.62 -6.76
CA PHE A 21 9.83 -1.59 -5.82
C PHE A 21 9.05 -0.83 -4.76
N GLY A 22 7.73 -0.98 -4.74
CA GLY A 22 6.86 -0.20 -3.85
C GLY A 22 5.49 -0.87 -3.68
N TRP A 23 4.58 -0.14 -3.05
CA TRP A 23 3.26 -0.65 -2.67
C TRP A 23 2.26 -0.57 -3.83
N SER A 24 1.31 -1.50 -3.89
CA SER A 24 0.36 -1.60 -5.00
C SER A 24 -0.43 -0.30 -5.23
N GLY A 25 -1.14 0.20 -4.23
CA GLY A 25 -1.95 1.43 -4.36
C GLY A 25 -1.12 2.68 -4.71
N ASP A 26 0.12 2.78 -4.25
CA ASP A 26 1.03 3.85 -4.66
C ASP A 26 1.39 3.80 -6.15
N MET A 27 1.57 2.60 -6.72
CA MET A 27 1.81 2.43 -8.16
C MET A 27 0.57 2.78 -8.98
N LEU A 28 -0.62 2.47 -8.45
CA LEU A 28 -1.90 2.84 -9.08
C LEU A 28 -2.13 4.35 -9.02
N GLN A 29 -1.86 5.00 -7.89
CA GLN A 29 -1.87 6.47 -7.81
C GLN A 29 -0.87 7.11 -8.78
N ALA A 30 0.33 6.53 -8.96
CA ALA A 30 1.30 7.04 -9.93
C ALA A 30 0.76 6.91 -11.37
N ARG A 31 0.15 5.76 -11.71
CA ARG A 31 -0.53 5.53 -13.00
C ARG A 31 -1.62 6.57 -13.24
N ASP A 32 -2.50 6.77 -12.28
CA ASP A 32 -3.66 7.64 -12.46
C ASP A 32 -3.23 9.11 -12.55
N ARG A 33 -2.25 9.54 -11.75
CA ARG A 33 -1.64 10.88 -11.89
C ARG A 33 -0.97 11.10 -13.26
N ALA A 34 -0.32 10.09 -13.82
CA ALA A 34 0.27 10.18 -15.15
C ALA A 34 -0.81 10.32 -16.24
N ALA A 35 -1.90 9.54 -16.10
CA ALA A 35 -3.05 9.61 -17.00
C ALA A 35 -3.76 10.97 -16.92
N GLU A 36 -3.99 11.50 -15.72
CA GLU A 36 -4.58 12.82 -15.48
C GLU A 36 -3.72 13.97 -16.03
N ALA A 37 -2.39 13.81 -16.01
CA ALA A 37 -1.46 14.80 -16.53
C ALA A 37 -1.35 14.79 -18.06
N GLU A 38 -1.94 13.80 -18.75
CA GLU A 38 -1.88 13.62 -20.21
C GLU A 38 -0.42 13.66 -20.76
N ASN A 39 0.54 13.23 -19.96
CA ASN A 39 1.97 13.38 -20.26
C ASN A 39 2.57 12.21 -21.07
N GLY A 40 1.75 11.22 -21.43
CA GLY A 40 2.14 10.05 -22.22
C GLY A 40 2.91 8.97 -21.45
N VAL A 41 3.05 9.10 -20.13
CA VAL A 41 3.70 8.09 -19.29
C VAL A 41 2.69 6.97 -18.95
N GLU A 42 3.04 5.73 -19.29
CA GLU A 42 2.25 4.54 -18.96
C GLU A 42 2.91 3.76 -17.82
N ILE A 43 2.13 3.46 -16.78
CA ILE A 43 2.61 2.77 -15.58
C ILE A 43 1.75 1.52 -15.35
N ALA A 44 2.41 0.40 -15.11
CA ALA A 44 1.77 -0.86 -14.75
C ALA A 44 2.33 -1.39 -13.43
N TYR A 45 1.45 -1.96 -12.61
CA TYR A 45 1.82 -2.71 -11.42
C TYR A 45 1.70 -4.21 -11.68
N ASN A 46 2.68 -4.99 -11.21
CA ASN A 46 2.66 -6.44 -11.28
C ASN A 46 3.12 -7.03 -9.95
N ALA A 47 2.28 -7.87 -9.34
CA ALA A 47 2.74 -8.75 -8.27
C ALA A 47 3.56 -9.89 -8.91
N PRO A 48 4.82 -10.13 -8.48
CA PRO A 48 5.64 -11.19 -9.06
C PRO A 48 5.03 -12.58 -8.88
N ARG A 49 5.14 -13.44 -9.91
CA ARG A 49 4.65 -14.83 -9.88
C ARG A 49 5.35 -15.69 -8.84
N GLU A 50 6.58 -15.33 -8.47
CA GLU A 50 7.37 -15.99 -7.42
C GLU A 50 6.79 -15.73 -6.01
N GLY A 51 5.87 -14.78 -5.91
CA GLY A 51 5.18 -14.38 -4.68
C GLY A 51 5.49 -12.95 -4.26
N ALA A 52 4.52 -12.32 -3.60
CA ALA A 52 4.61 -10.94 -3.15
C ALA A 52 4.23 -10.80 -1.67
N LEU A 53 4.80 -9.78 -1.01
CA LEU A 53 4.48 -9.47 0.37
C LEU A 53 3.06 -8.89 0.44
N MET A 54 2.16 -9.60 1.13
CA MET A 54 0.90 -9.05 1.59
C MET A 54 1.08 -8.39 2.95
N TRP A 55 0.52 -7.20 3.09
CA TRP A 55 0.66 -6.35 4.26
C TRP A 55 -0.69 -5.81 4.69
N PHE A 56 -0.79 -5.42 5.96
CA PHE A 56 -2.02 -4.92 6.56
C PHE A 56 -1.67 -3.74 7.47
N ASP A 57 -2.12 -2.56 7.09
CA ASP A 57 -2.07 -1.41 7.97
C ASP A 57 -3.24 -1.44 8.94
N GLN A 58 -2.97 -1.07 10.19
CA GLN A 58 -3.93 -1.15 11.29
C GLN A 58 -3.98 0.18 12.01
N MET A 59 -5.18 0.65 12.35
CA MET A 59 -5.32 1.76 13.27
C MET A 59 -5.26 1.23 14.72
N ALA A 60 -4.47 1.90 15.56
CA ALA A 60 -4.34 1.57 16.98
C ALA A 60 -4.35 2.86 17.81
N ILE A 61 -4.86 2.78 19.05
CA ILE A 61 -4.84 3.89 20.00
C ILE A 61 -3.64 3.67 20.95
N PRO A 62 -2.65 4.58 20.98
CA PRO A 62 -1.57 4.52 21.96
C PRO A 62 -2.11 4.54 23.40
N ALA A 63 -1.46 3.79 24.30
CA ALA A 63 -1.90 3.68 25.69
C ALA A 63 -1.86 5.03 26.45
N ASP A 64 -1.05 5.97 25.97
CA ASP A 64 -0.87 7.33 26.48
C ASP A 64 -1.51 8.40 25.59
N ALA A 65 -2.44 8.01 24.69
CA ALA A 65 -3.14 8.95 23.83
C ALA A 65 -3.86 10.03 24.68
N PRO A 66 -3.65 11.33 24.39
CA PRO A 66 -4.25 12.41 25.20
C PRO A 66 -5.77 12.51 25.02
N HIS A 67 -6.32 11.93 23.95
CA HIS A 67 -7.73 12.00 23.59
C HIS A 67 -8.27 10.63 23.10
N PRO A 68 -8.32 9.60 23.95
CA PRO A 68 -8.71 8.25 23.54
C PRO A 68 -10.17 8.18 23.05
N GLU A 69 -11.08 8.97 23.65
CA GLU A 69 -12.48 9.02 23.21
C GLU A 69 -12.64 9.58 21.79
N ALA A 70 -11.87 10.61 21.43
CA ALA A 70 -11.88 11.17 20.08
C ALA A 70 -11.31 10.17 19.07
N ALA A 71 -10.26 9.44 19.45
CA ALA A 71 -9.72 8.36 18.62
C ALA A 71 -10.74 7.24 18.39
N HIS A 72 -11.50 6.84 19.41
CA HIS A 72 -12.60 5.88 19.25
C HIS A 72 -13.69 6.39 18.31
N LYS A 73 -14.07 7.67 18.39
CA LYS A 73 -15.03 8.28 17.46
C LYS A 73 -14.52 8.25 16.01
N PHE A 74 -13.24 8.53 15.80
CA PHE A 74 -12.62 8.47 14.48
C PHE A 74 -12.56 7.03 13.94
N LEU A 75 -12.17 6.06 14.76
CA LEU A 75 -12.21 4.64 14.38
C LEU A 75 -13.61 4.22 13.98
N ASN A 76 -14.63 4.61 14.75
CA ASN A 76 -16.03 4.31 14.44
C ASN A 76 -16.47 4.96 13.12
N PHE A 77 -16.06 6.20 12.86
CA PHE A 77 -16.30 6.89 11.60
C PHE A 77 -15.69 6.13 10.41
N MET A 78 -14.42 5.71 10.53
CA MET A 78 -13.74 4.96 9.48
C MET A 78 -14.32 3.54 9.28
N MET A 79 -14.87 2.91 10.32
CA MET A 79 -15.50 1.59 10.20
C MET A 79 -16.88 1.62 9.52
N ASP A 80 -17.47 2.80 9.30
CA ASP A 80 -18.67 2.92 8.46
C ASP A 80 -18.37 2.51 7.01
N ALA A 81 -19.31 1.78 6.39
CA ALA A 81 -19.11 1.19 5.07
C ALA A 81 -18.90 2.22 3.96
N GLN A 82 -19.66 3.32 3.98
CA GLN A 82 -19.55 4.37 2.95
C GLN A 82 -18.29 5.20 3.13
N ASN A 83 -17.94 5.52 4.38
CA ASN A 83 -16.69 6.25 4.66
C ASN A 83 -15.46 5.45 4.24
N MET A 84 -15.43 4.15 4.55
CA MET A 84 -14.32 3.30 4.15
C MET A 84 -14.25 3.10 2.63
N ALA A 85 -15.38 2.92 1.95
CA ALA A 85 -15.42 2.85 0.50
C ALA A 85 -14.93 4.15 -0.16
N THR A 86 -15.37 5.31 0.35
CA THR A 86 -14.90 6.62 -0.11
C THR A 86 -13.38 6.73 -0.02
N ALA A 87 -12.79 6.28 1.10
CA ALA A 87 -11.34 6.26 1.24
C ALA A 87 -10.69 5.33 0.20
N SER A 88 -11.16 4.10 0.06
CA SER A 88 -10.63 3.12 -0.89
C SER A 88 -10.73 3.57 -2.35
N ASN A 89 -11.83 4.20 -2.76
CA ASN A 89 -11.99 4.72 -4.12
C ASN A 89 -10.98 5.83 -4.42
N TYR A 90 -10.58 6.60 -3.42
CA TYR A 90 -9.60 7.67 -3.59
C TYR A 90 -8.15 7.16 -3.57
N VAL A 91 -7.80 6.24 -2.66
CA VAL A 91 -6.40 5.82 -2.46
C VAL A 91 -6.02 4.52 -3.17
N TYR A 92 -6.98 3.84 -3.81
CA TYR A 92 -6.78 2.59 -4.54
C TYR A 92 -6.18 1.46 -3.68
N TYR A 93 -6.66 1.35 -2.44
CA TYR A 93 -6.33 0.25 -1.52
C TYR A 93 -7.57 -0.54 -1.13
N ALA A 94 -7.46 -1.87 -1.15
CA ALA A 94 -8.46 -2.74 -0.55
C ALA A 94 -8.56 -2.48 0.96
N ASN A 95 -9.78 -2.44 1.46
CA ASN A 95 -10.05 -2.28 2.87
C ASN A 95 -10.57 -3.58 3.52
N GLY A 96 -10.45 -3.66 4.85
CA GLY A 96 -10.92 -4.80 5.65
C GLY A 96 -12.42 -4.81 5.96
N ASN A 97 -13.21 -3.87 5.43
CA ASN A 97 -14.64 -3.76 5.71
C ASN A 97 -15.43 -4.45 4.59
N LYS A 98 -15.93 -5.66 4.87
CA LYS A 98 -16.73 -6.42 3.89
C LYS A 98 -17.99 -5.68 3.42
N ALA A 99 -18.64 -4.91 4.30
CA ALA A 99 -19.84 -4.15 3.95
C ALA A 99 -19.53 -2.96 3.03
N ALA A 100 -18.29 -2.47 3.02
CA ALA A 100 -17.88 -1.38 2.13
C ALA A 100 -17.84 -1.80 0.65
N GLN A 101 -17.74 -3.10 0.35
CA GLN A 101 -17.63 -3.60 -1.03
C GLN A 101 -18.84 -3.24 -1.90
N GLU A 102 -20.02 -3.03 -1.31
CA GLU A 102 -21.22 -2.59 -2.04
C GLU A 102 -21.13 -1.15 -2.56
N PHE A 103 -20.20 -0.35 -2.03
CA PHE A 103 -20.02 1.07 -2.36
C PHE A 103 -18.72 1.35 -3.12
N LEU A 104 -17.93 0.32 -3.42
CA LEU A 104 -16.69 0.48 -4.19
C LEU A 104 -16.99 0.68 -5.67
N GLU A 105 -16.20 1.53 -6.31
CA GLU A 105 -16.26 1.71 -7.76
C GLU A 105 -15.76 0.45 -8.49
N ALA A 106 -16.27 0.21 -9.70
CA ALA A 106 -16.02 -1.04 -10.43
C ALA A 106 -14.55 -1.18 -10.85
N ASP A 107 -13.86 -0.06 -11.12
CA ASP A 107 -12.43 0.00 -11.41
C ASP A 107 -11.58 -0.30 -10.17
N VAL A 108 -12.09 -0.06 -8.95
CA VAL A 108 -11.41 -0.42 -7.70
C VAL A 108 -11.68 -1.87 -7.34
N LEU A 109 -12.95 -2.30 -7.35
CA LEU A 109 -13.36 -3.64 -6.91
C LEU A 109 -12.85 -4.75 -7.84
N ASN A 110 -12.77 -4.48 -9.15
CA ASN A 110 -12.38 -5.47 -10.14
C ASN A 110 -10.90 -5.41 -10.55
N ASP A 111 -10.11 -4.45 -10.02
CA ASP A 111 -8.67 -4.40 -10.30
C ASP A 111 -7.92 -5.46 -9.48
N PRO A 112 -7.31 -6.48 -10.12
CA PRO A 112 -6.57 -7.53 -9.43
C PRO A 112 -5.31 -7.04 -8.71
N ALA A 113 -4.85 -5.81 -8.97
CA ALA A 113 -3.80 -5.14 -8.20
C ALA A 113 -4.29 -4.69 -6.81
N ILE A 114 -5.59 -4.48 -6.66
CA ILE A 114 -6.27 -4.03 -5.43
C ILE A 114 -6.92 -5.21 -4.72
N TYR A 115 -7.76 -5.97 -5.43
CA TYR A 115 -8.43 -7.19 -4.97
C TYR A 115 -7.88 -8.41 -5.73
N PRO A 116 -6.83 -9.08 -5.23
CA PRO A 116 -6.17 -10.15 -5.95
C PRO A 116 -7.08 -11.34 -6.22
N THR A 117 -6.83 -12.02 -7.34
CA THR A 117 -7.51 -13.28 -7.67
C THR A 117 -7.19 -14.37 -6.65
N PRO A 118 -8.03 -15.40 -6.50
CA PRO A 118 -7.73 -16.54 -5.63
C PRO A 118 -6.36 -17.18 -5.93
N GLU A 119 -5.99 -17.30 -7.21
CA GLU A 119 -4.69 -17.82 -7.63
C GLU A 119 -3.53 -16.90 -7.22
N ALA A 120 -3.69 -15.58 -7.34
CA ALA A 120 -2.68 -14.64 -6.88
C ALA A 120 -2.52 -14.72 -5.35
N MET A 121 -3.62 -14.87 -4.61
CA MET A 121 -3.62 -15.00 -3.14
C MET A 121 -2.82 -16.21 -2.65
N GLU A 122 -2.75 -17.31 -3.40
CA GLU A 122 -1.97 -18.50 -3.04
C GLU A 122 -0.45 -18.24 -2.99
N ASN A 123 0.02 -17.25 -3.76
CA ASN A 123 1.43 -16.89 -3.85
C ASN A 123 1.81 -15.69 -2.96
N LEU A 124 0.84 -15.11 -2.24
CA LEU A 124 1.13 -14.02 -1.31
C LEU A 124 1.62 -14.56 0.03
N TYR A 125 2.55 -13.84 0.65
CA TYR A 125 3.06 -14.18 1.99
C TYR A 125 2.96 -12.99 2.93
N ILE A 126 2.76 -13.27 4.21
CA ILE A 126 2.84 -12.29 5.28
C ILE A 126 4.16 -12.42 6.04
N LYS A 127 4.66 -11.31 6.54
CA LYS A 127 5.89 -11.28 7.34
C LYS A 127 5.59 -10.99 8.80
N ARG A 128 6.04 -11.86 9.70
CA ARG A 128 6.00 -11.60 11.15
C ARG A 128 7.22 -10.80 11.59
N PRO A 129 7.13 -10.06 12.71
CA PRO A 129 8.30 -9.42 13.31
C PRO A 129 9.41 -10.44 13.55
N TYR A 130 10.65 -10.05 13.23
CA TYR A 130 11.81 -10.88 13.53
C TYR A 130 12.12 -10.87 15.03
N PRO A 131 12.67 -11.97 15.58
CA PRO A 131 13.29 -11.93 16.90
C PRO A 131 14.37 -10.83 16.96
N ALA A 132 14.52 -10.16 18.09
CA ALA A 132 15.39 -8.99 18.23
C ALA A 132 16.85 -9.21 17.78
N LYS A 133 17.39 -10.43 17.94
CA LYS A 133 18.72 -10.79 17.44
C LYS A 133 18.80 -10.74 15.90
N ILE A 134 17.78 -11.25 15.21
CA ILE A 134 17.70 -11.26 13.75
C ILE A 134 17.40 -9.85 13.23
N GLN A 135 16.50 -9.10 13.87
CA GLN A 135 16.21 -7.72 13.48
C GLN A 135 17.47 -6.84 13.47
N ARG A 136 18.39 -7.02 14.44
CA ARG A 136 19.68 -6.32 14.47
C ARG A 136 20.58 -6.66 13.27
N VAL A 137 20.58 -7.93 12.84
CA VAL A 137 21.33 -8.36 11.64
C VAL A 137 20.72 -7.73 10.39
N VAL A 138 19.41 -7.82 10.22
CA VAL A 138 18.68 -7.22 9.08
C VAL A 138 18.93 -5.72 8.99
N THR A 139 18.87 -5.01 10.11
CA THR A 139 19.12 -3.56 10.17
C THR A 139 20.54 -3.20 9.75
N ARG A 140 21.54 -3.97 10.20
CA ARG A 140 22.94 -3.78 9.81
C ARG A 140 23.15 -4.03 8.33
N LEU A 141 22.57 -5.11 7.80
CA LEU A 141 22.64 -5.42 6.37
C LEU A 141 21.96 -4.35 5.52
N TRP A 142 20.79 -3.85 5.93
CA TRP A 142 20.12 -2.78 5.21
C TRP A 142 20.92 -1.47 5.20
N THR A 143 21.59 -1.14 6.31
CA THR A 143 22.49 0.02 6.36
C THR A 143 23.62 -0.14 5.36
N LYS A 144 24.26 -1.32 5.33
CA LYS A 144 25.33 -1.68 4.39
C LYS A 144 24.89 -1.54 2.92
N VAL A 145 23.72 -2.10 2.58
CA VAL A 145 23.10 -1.97 1.26
C VAL A 145 22.91 -0.51 0.86
N LYS A 146 22.34 0.31 1.76
CA LYS A 146 22.09 1.73 1.46
C LYS A 146 23.37 2.55 1.31
N SER A 147 24.42 2.24 2.08
CA SER A 147 25.70 2.94 2.00
C SER A 147 26.61 2.43 0.89
N GLY A 148 26.30 1.29 0.26
CA GLY A 148 27.14 0.65 -0.75
C GLY A 148 28.47 0.11 -0.21
N THR A 149 28.55 -0.19 1.09
CA THR A 149 29.72 -0.81 1.74
C THR A 149 29.57 -2.31 1.84
#